data_AF-A0A6G6Z8F2-F1
#
_entry.id   AF-A0A6G6Z8F2-F1
#
_cell.length_a   1.000
_cell.length_b   1.000
_cell.length_c   1.000
_cell.angle_alpha   90.00
_cell.angle_beta   90.00
_cell.angle_gamma   90.00
#
_symmetry.space_group_name_H-M   'P 1'
#
loop_
_entity.id
_entity.type
_entity.pdbx_description
1 polymer ?
#
loop_
_entity_poly.entity_id
_entity_poly.type
_entity_poly.pdbx_seq_one_letter_code
_entity_poly.pdbx_strand_id
1 'polypeptide(L)'
;MATPSEPRGEAIGRAGVWLARGLLAAAACSSVAWGATTLPDFVDQTRLDGARDVILRNVPISDAELDALGPALARAAARSDCMPAIDRSTAVIRLRLAENALASGDRVDARMGELDAAIHKSLGCAPADPYLWLVLFWLRNIRQGLTDANFDLLRMSYRLGPNEGWIVVKRSAMALAMFDALPPDLSDTVVAEFARLVKTELYTEAIDLLKGPGWAHREKLLAGLATVPKRNVDILTRTMADIGYDLDRRSPAERRNLEREPDFGRDELARMPSGAVARP
;
A
#
# COMPACT_ATOMS: atom_id res chain seq x y z
N MET A 1 -90.84 -18.03 -9.75
CA MET A 1 -90.42 -16.93 -8.85
C MET A 1 -89.00 -17.22 -8.42
N ALA A 2 -88.03 -16.56 -9.07
CA ALA A 2 -86.61 -16.84 -8.89
C ALA A 2 -86.04 -15.96 -7.76
N THR A 3 -85.36 -16.57 -6.81
CA THR A 3 -84.68 -15.90 -5.68
C THR A 3 -83.29 -15.43 -6.11
N PRO A 4 -82.90 -14.16 -5.88
CA PRO A 4 -81.57 -13.69 -6.21
C PRO A 4 -80.58 -14.14 -5.13
N SER A 5 -79.71 -15.09 -5.47
CA SER A 5 -78.62 -15.56 -4.62
C SER A 5 -77.29 -15.00 -5.13
N GLU A 6 -76.94 -13.77 -4.75
CA GLU A 6 -75.54 -13.30 -4.79
C GLU A 6 -75.39 -11.99 -4.00
N PRO A 7 -74.58 -11.98 -2.92
CA PRO A 7 -73.46 -11.04 -2.90
C PRO A 7 -72.25 -11.55 -2.08
N ARG A 8 -71.93 -12.86 -2.11
CA ARG A 8 -70.76 -13.38 -1.36
C ARG A 8 -69.40 -13.02 -1.99
N GLY A 9 -69.35 -12.71 -3.29
CA GLY A 9 -68.11 -12.35 -3.99
C GLY A 9 -67.54 -10.97 -3.62
N GLU A 10 -68.37 -9.97 -3.36
CA GLU A 10 -67.92 -8.59 -3.15
C GLU A 10 -67.25 -8.33 -1.78
N ALA A 11 -67.65 -9.08 -0.75
CA ALA A 11 -67.05 -8.94 0.58
C ALA A 11 -65.61 -9.49 0.63
N ILE A 12 -65.35 -10.59 -0.08
CA ILE A 12 -64.02 -11.21 -0.17
C ILE A 12 -63.04 -10.28 -0.90
N GLY A 13 -63.49 -9.58 -1.95
CA GLY A 13 -62.66 -8.61 -2.68
C GLY A 13 -62.20 -7.42 -1.83
N ARG A 14 -63.09 -6.84 -1.00
CA ARG A 14 -62.74 -5.68 -0.14
C ARG A 14 -61.75 -6.03 0.96
N ALA A 15 -61.91 -7.19 1.61
CA ALA A 15 -60.96 -7.66 2.63
C ALA A 15 -59.56 -7.88 2.03
N GLY A 16 -59.47 -8.47 0.83
CA GLY A 16 -58.20 -8.65 0.11
C GLY A 16 -57.49 -7.32 -0.20
N VAL A 17 -58.23 -6.29 -0.61
CA VAL A 17 -57.65 -4.96 -0.90
C VAL A 17 -57.07 -4.32 0.37
N TRP A 18 -57.76 -4.39 1.51
CA TRP A 18 -57.25 -3.84 2.77
C TRP A 18 -56.02 -4.60 3.29
N LEU A 19 -55.99 -5.92 3.16
CA LEU A 19 -54.81 -6.73 3.49
C LEU A 19 -53.61 -6.37 2.62
N ALA A 20 -53.78 -6.27 1.31
CA ALA A 20 -52.72 -5.88 0.39
C ALA A 20 -52.18 -4.46 0.71
N ARG A 21 -53.07 -3.51 1.01
CA ARG A 21 -52.66 -2.15 1.42
C ARG A 21 -51.91 -2.14 2.74
N GLY A 22 -52.36 -2.93 3.73
CA GLY A 22 -51.67 -3.08 5.01
C GLY A 22 -50.27 -3.65 4.85
N LEU A 23 -50.11 -4.69 4.02
CA LEU A 23 -48.81 -5.29 3.73
C LEU A 23 -47.86 -4.31 3.01
N LEU A 24 -48.36 -3.56 2.03
CA LEU A 24 -47.57 -2.54 1.34
C LEU A 24 -47.14 -1.42 2.28
N ALA A 25 -48.03 -0.95 3.16
CA ALA A 25 -47.72 0.06 4.16
C ALA A 25 -46.65 -0.45 5.16
N ALA A 26 -46.79 -1.69 5.64
CA ALA A 26 -45.81 -2.31 6.53
C ALA A 26 -44.44 -2.47 5.85
N ALA A 27 -44.40 -2.88 4.58
CA ALA A 27 -43.17 -2.97 3.80
C ALA A 27 -42.50 -1.59 3.63
N ALA A 28 -43.26 -0.56 3.27
CA ALA A 28 -42.75 0.80 3.13
C ALA A 28 -42.17 1.35 4.44
N CYS A 29 -42.87 1.18 5.56
CA CYS A 29 -42.38 1.57 6.89
C CYS A 29 -41.10 0.81 7.26
N SER A 30 -41.04 -0.49 6.96
CA SER A 30 -39.86 -1.31 7.22
C SER A 30 -38.65 -0.85 6.39
N SER A 31 -38.85 -0.50 5.12
CA SER A 31 -37.79 0.04 4.26
C SER A 31 -37.27 1.39 4.76
N VAL A 32 -38.14 2.30 5.21
CA VAL A 32 -37.73 3.59 5.77
C VAL A 32 -36.95 3.40 7.08
N ALA A 33 -37.44 2.52 7.97
CA ALA A 33 -36.75 2.22 9.23
C ALA A 33 -35.37 1.58 8.99
N TRP A 34 -35.26 0.67 8.02
CA TRP A 34 -33.99 0.09 7.62
C TRP A 34 -33.03 1.15 7.03
N GLY A 35 -33.53 2.03 6.17
CA GLY A 35 -32.74 3.13 5.62
C GLY A 35 -32.25 4.09 6.71
N ALA A 36 -33.12 4.48 7.64
CA ALA A 36 -32.75 5.38 8.74
C ALA A 36 -31.70 4.78 9.69
N THR A 37 -31.68 3.46 9.86
CA THR A 37 -30.73 2.76 10.73
C THR A 37 -29.40 2.44 10.05
N THR A 38 -29.39 2.17 8.74
CA THR A 38 -28.17 1.77 8.01
C THR A 38 -27.47 2.92 7.28
N LEU A 39 -28.20 3.96 6.88
CA LEU A 39 -27.63 5.10 6.15
C LEU A 39 -26.47 5.79 6.89
N PRO A 40 -26.51 6.00 8.23
CA PRO A 40 -25.37 6.58 8.94
C PRO A 40 -24.08 5.78 8.79
N ASP A 41 -24.16 4.44 8.82
CA ASP A 41 -22.99 3.55 8.67
C ASP A 41 -22.38 3.68 7.28
N PHE A 42 -23.22 3.73 6.23
CA PHE A 42 -22.75 3.97 4.85
C PHE A 42 -22.12 5.34 4.67
N VAL A 43 -22.68 6.38 5.30
CA VAL A 43 -22.13 7.74 5.24
C VAL A 43 -20.77 7.80 5.93
N ASP A 44 -20.65 7.20 7.11
CA ASP A 44 -19.40 7.15 7.85
C ASP A 44 -18.34 6.35 7.08
N GLN A 45 -18.69 5.16 6.58
CA GLN A 45 -17.79 4.36 5.76
C GLN A 45 -17.30 5.15 4.54
N THR A 46 -18.20 5.78 3.78
CA THR A 46 -17.83 6.54 2.57
C THR A 46 -16.87 7.69 2.88
N ARG A 47 -17.10 8.41 3.98
CA ARG A 47 -16.24 9.53 4.41
C ARG A 47 -14.86 9.06 4.85
N LEU A 48 -14.82 8.00 5.67
CA LEU A 48 -13.56 7.43 6.16
C LEU A 48 -12.75 6.80 5.02
N ASP A 49 -13.42 6.10 4.09
CA ASP A 49 -12.78 5.50 2.92
C ASP A 49 -12.18 6.58 1.99
N GLY A 50 -12.91 7.68 1.76
CA GLY A 50 -12.39 8.82 1.00
C GLY A 50 -11.11 9.41 1.59
N ALA A 51 -11.08 9.62 2.92
CA ALA A 51 -9.89 10.12 3.60
C ALA A 51 -8.73 9.10 3.59
N ARG A 52 -9.03 7.82 3.82
CA ARG A 52 -8.04 6.73 3.71
C ARG A 52 -7.38 6.72 2.34
N ASP A 53 -8.16 6.80 1.27
CA ASP A 53 -7.65 6.70 -0.10
C ASP A 53 -6.75 7.89 -0.47
N VAL A 54 -7.00 9.07 0.09
CA VAL A 54 -6.12 10.26 -0.03
C VAL A 54 -4.81 10.03 0.74
N ILE A 55 -4.89 9.52 1.97
CA ILE A 55 -3.72 9.22 2.82
C ILE A 55 -2.82 8.14 2.20
N LEU A 56 -3.41 7.07 1.67
CA LEU A 56 -2.67 5.96 1.06
C LEU A 56 -1.96 6.38 -0.23
N ARG A 57 -2.45 7.39 -0.94
CA ARG A 57 -1.76 8.03 -2.07
C ARG A 57 -0.67 9.01 -1.64
N ASN A 58 -0.37 9.07 -0.35
CA ASN A 58 0.61 9.97 0.25
C ASN A 58 0.33 11.45 -0.03
N VAL A 59 -0.94 11.82 -0.23
CA VAL A 59 -1.32 13.23 -0.37
C VAL A 59 -1.26 13.90 1.02
N PRO A 60 -0.61 15.07 1.14
CA PRO A 60 -0.64 15.84 2.39
C PRO A 60 -2.07 16.21 2.77
N ILE A 61 -2.46 15.98 4.02
CA ILE A 61 -3.77 16.34 4.57
C ILE A 61 -3.58 16.98 5.94
N SER A 62 -4.29 18.08 6.19
CA SER A 62 -4.15 18.86 7.42
C SER A 62 -4.89 18.22 8.60
N ASP A 63 -4.44 18.51 9.81
CA ASP A 63 -5.14 18.10 11.04
C ASP A 63 -6.57 18.64 11.08
N ALA A 64 -6.82 19.85 10.57
CA ALA A 64 -8.16 20.44 10.55
C ALA A 64 -9.14 19.62 9.69
N GLU A 65 -8.68 19.12 8.53
CA GLU A 65 -9.49 18.27 7.65
C GLU A 65 -9.75 16.89 8.29
N LEU A 66 -8.76 16.33 8.99
CA LEU A 66 -8.91 15.06 9.69
C LEU A 66 -9.75 15.18 10.97
N ASP A 67 -9.63 16.28 11.71
CA ASP A 67 -10.41 16.54 12.93
C ASP A 67 -11.91 16.72 12.60
N ALA A 68 -12.26 17.15 11.37
CA ALA A 68 -13.64 17.15 10.89
C ALA A 68 -14.27 15.74 10.80
N LEU A 69 -13.44 14.69 10.72
CA LEU A 69 -13.87 13.27 10.79
C LEU A 69 -14.04 12.79 12.24
N GLY A 70 -13.72 13.61 13.24
CA GLY A 70 -13.77 13.28 14.66
C GLY A 70 -15.05 12.58 15.11
N PRO A 71 -16.26 13.07 14.75
CA PRO A 71 -17.51 12.39 15.10
C PRO A 71 -17.63 10.97 14.52
N ALA A 72 -17.19 10.75 13.28
CA ALA A 72 -17.20 9.43 12.64
C ALA A 72 -16.18 8.48 13.28
N LEU A 73 -14.97 8.98 13.57
CA LEU A 73 -13.93 8.23 14.27
C LEU A 73 -14.37 7.84 15.69
N ALA A 74 -15.05 8.73 16.40
CA ALA A 74 -15.57 8.46 17.74
C ALA A 74 -16.66 7.38 17.73
N ARG A 75 -17.61 7.45 16.77
CA ARG A 75 -18.61 6.39 16.58
C ARG A 75 -17.95 5.06 16.24
N ALA A 76 -17.02 5.04 15.27
CA ALA A 76 -16.28 3.84 14.90
C ALA A 76 -15.55 3.22 16.11
N ALA A 77 -14.93 4.03 16.96
CA ALA A 77 -14.27 3.56 18.18
C ALA A 77 -15.26 2.96 19.20
N ALA A 78 -16.44 3.57 19.36
CA ALA A 78 -17.46 3.13 20.33
C ALA A 78 -18.19 1.83 19.94
N ARG A 79 -18.13 1.42 18.67
CA ARG A 79 -18.74 0.17 18.18
C ARG A 79 -18.09 -1.07 18.80
N SER A 80 -18.90 -2.05 19.18
CA SER A 80 -18.43 -3.37 19.63
C SER A 80 -18.37 -4.41 18.52
N ASP A 81 -19.13 -4.21 17.44
CA ASP A 81 -19.15 -5.10 16.28
C ASP A 81 -17.93 -4.86 15.39
N CYS A 82 -17.49 -5.93 14.71
CA CYS A 82 -16.39 -5.88 13.76
C CYS A 82 -16.88 -5.39 12.40
N MET A 83 -16.34 -4.26 11.94
CA MET A 83 -16.57 -3.73 10.60
C MET A 83 -15.22 -3.49 9.93
N PRO A 84 -14.60 -4.53 9.32
CA PRO A 84 -13.22 -4.46 8.83
C PRO A 84 -12.90 -3.23 7.97
N ALA A 85 -13.82 -2.80 7.09
CA ALA A 85 -13.63 -1.61 6.26
C ALA A 85 -13.53 -0.33 7.09
N ILE A 86 -14.47 -0.10 8.01
CA ILE A 86 -14.50 1.09 8.88
C ILE A 86 -13.32 1.08 9.84
N ASP A 87 -13.04 -0.07 10.48
CA ASP A 87 -11.96 -0.19 11.45
C ASP A 87 -10.59 0.02 10.79
N ARG A 88 -10.39 -0.51 9.57
CA ARG A 88 -9.18 -0.27 8.78
C ARG A 88 -9.03 1.20 8.42
N SER A 89 -10.07 1.83 7.86
CA SER A 89 -10.03 3.25 7.49
C SER A 89 -9.78 4.14 8.72
N THR A 90 -10.37 3.81 9.86
CA THR A 90 -10.10 4.47 11.15
C THR A 90 -8.63 4.36 11.55
N ALA A 91 -8.03 3.17 11.50
CA ALA A 91 -6.62 2.99 11.82
C ALA A 91 -5.68 3.78 10.89
N VAL A 92 -5.96 3.84 9.58
CA VAL A 92 -5.16 4.64 8.63
C VAL A 92 -5.27 6.15 8.91
N ILE A 93 -6.46 6.65 9.24
CA ILE A 93 -6.65 8.06 9.59
C ILE A 93 -5.94 8.40 10.90
N ARG A 94 -6.06 7.54 11.92
CA ARG A 94 -5.34 7.71 13.19
C ARG A 94 -3.84 7.65 13.00
N LEU A 95 -3.32 6.87 12.04
CA LEU A 95 -1.91 6.87 11.70
C LEU A 95 -1.48 8.25 11.21
N ARG A 96 -2.22 8.85 10.27
CA ARG A 96 -1.87 10.18 9.78
C ARG A 96 -1.93 11.24 10.89
N LEU A 97 -2.92 11.19 11.78
CA LEU A 97 -2.98 12.08 12.95
C LEU A 97 -1.77 11.89 13.88
N ALA A 98 -1.29 10.66 14.06
CA ALA A 98 -0.09 10.37 14.86
C ALA A 98 1.21 10.81 14.15
N GLU A 99 1.31 10.63 12.83
CA GLU A 99 2.41 11.15 12.00
C GLU A 99 2.48 12.68 12.08
N ASN A 100 1.34 13.37 11.97
CA ASN A 100 1.27 14.83 12.07
C ASN A 100 1.63 15.31 13.49
N ALA A 101 1.14 14.63 14.53
CA ALA A 101 1.48 14.92 15.93
C ALA A 101 2.97 14.75 16.22
N LEU A 102 3.63 13.74 15.65
CA LEU A 102 5.09 13.60 15.76
C LEU A 102 5.84 14.76 15.10
N ALA A 103 5.35 15.24 13.96
CA ALA A 103 5.96 16.35 13.24
C ALA A 103 5.79 17.70 13.96
N SER A 104 4.63 17.93 14.60
CA SER A 104 4.36 19.18 15.34
C SER A 104 4.84 19.15 16.79
N GLY A 105 4.92 17.96 17.40
CA GLY A 105 5.13 17.77 18.84
C GLY A 105 3.83 17.84 19.68
N ASP A 106 2.68 18.10 19.06
CA ASP A 106 1.42 18.31 19.76
C ASP A 106 0.66 17.00 19.98
N ARG A 107 0.22 16.74 21.22
CA ARG A 107 -0.65 15.60 21.58
C ARG A 107 -0.10 14.21 21.16
N VAL A 108 1.22 14.07 21.03
CA VAL A 108 1.89 12.84 20.56
C VAL A 108 1.38 11.59 21.29
N ASP A 109 1.42 11.60 22.63
CA ASP A 109 1.03 10.42 23.42
C ASP A 109 -0.43 10.04 23.22
N ALA A 110 -1.32 11.04 23.17
CA ALA A 110 -2.75 10.82 22.95
C ALA A 110 -3.00 10.21 21.56
N ARG A 111 -2.42 10.79 20.49
CA ARG A 111 -2.61 10.28 19.12
C ARG A 111 -2.01 8.89 18.93
N MET A 112 -0.88 8.62 19.57
CA MET A 112 -0.26 7.28 19.55
C MET A 112 -1.11 6.24 20.28
N GLY A 113 -1.73 6.60 21.41
CA GLY A 113 -2.65 5.71 22.13
C GLY A 113 -3.94 5.43 21.33
N GLU A 114 -4.50 6.46 20.69
CA GLU A 114 -5.67 6.31 19.80
C GLU A 114 -5.35 5.40 18.60
N LEU A 115 -4.16 5.55 18.02
CA LEU A 115 -3.69 4.69 16.93
C LEU A 115 -3.51 3.25 17.39
N ASP A 116 -2.87 3.02 18.54
CA ASP A 116 -2.65 1.67 19.09
C ASP A 116 -3.98 0.92 19.27
N ALA A 117 -4.97 1.58 19.87
CA ALA A 117 -6.31 1.02 20.06
C ALA A 117 -7.00 0.71 18.72
N ALA A 118 -6.92 1.62 17.74
CA ALA A 118 -7.52 1.43 16.42
C ALA A 118 -6.88 0.26 15.66
N ILE A 119 -5.55 0.12 15.71
CA ILE A 119 -4.83 -0.99 15.07
C ILE A 119 -5.24 -2.33 15.69
N HIS A 120 -5.24 -2.44 17.02
CA HIS A 120 -5.59 -3.71 17.68
C HIS A 120 -7.04 -4.10 17.42
N LYS A 121 -7.98 -3.14 17.44
CA LYS A 121 -9.37 -3.39 17.05
C LYS A 121 -9.44 -3.89 15.61
N SER A 122 -8.81 -3.19 14.68
CA SER A 122 -8.86 -3.51 13.25
C SER A 122 -8.21 -4.86 12.93
N LEU A 123 -7.04 -5.16 13.50
CA LEU A 123 -6.39 -6.48 13.38
C LEU A 123 -7.20 -7.60 14.05
N GLY A 124 -7.94 -7.31 15.12
CA GLY A 124 -8.88 -8.27 15.72
C GLY A 124 -9.98 -8.67 14.75
N CYS A 125 -10.44 -7.74 13.91
CA CYS A 125 -11.46 -7.99 12.89
C CYS A 125 -10.88 -8.50 11.55
N ALA A 126 -9.66 -8.12 11.21
CA ALA A 126 -8.97 -8.45 9.96
C ALA A 126 -7.48 -8.81 10.21
N PRO A 127 -7.18 -9.98 10.80
CA PRO A 127 -5.82 -10.35 11.19
C PRO A 127 -4.88 -10.58 9.98
N ALA A 128 -5.46 -10.69 8.77
CA ALA A 128 -4.73 -10.87 7.53
C ALA A 128 -4.34 -9.53 6.85
N ASP A 129 -4.55 -8.37 7.48
CA ASP A 129 -4.24 -7.07 6.87
C ASP A 129 -2.73 -6.74 6.94
N PRO A 130 -1.98 -6.83 5.82
CA PRO A 130 -0.53 -6.63 5.85
C PRO A 130 -0.11 -5.19 6.18
N TYR A 131 -0.95 -4.21 5.89
CA TYR A 131 -0.62 -2.81 6.16
C TYR A 131 -0.70 -2.53 7.66
N LEU A 132 -1.74 -3.02 8.33
CA LEU A 132 -1.88 -2.79 9.77
C LEU A 132 -0.76 -3.44 10.59
N TRP A 133 -0.22 -4.58 10.14
CA TRP A 133 0.99 -5.15 10.74
C TRP A 133 2.23 -4.25 10.56
N LEU A 134 2.37 -3.60 9.40
CA LEU A 134 3.43 -2.60 9.17
C LEU A 134 3.23 -1.37 10.06
N VAL A 135 1.99 -0.90 10.22
CA VAL A 135 1.69 0.24 11.08
C VAL A 135 1.97 -0.10 12.55
N LEU A 136 1.62 -1.30 13.00
CA LEU A 136 1.93 -1.76 14.35
C LEU A 136 3.45 -1.84 14.57
N PHE A 137 4.19 -2.37 13.59
CA PHE A 137 5.66 -2.38 13.62
C PHE A 137 6.24 -0.97 13.78
N TRP A 138 5.78 -0.03 12.95
CA TRP A 138 6.19 1.37 13.02
C TRP A 138 5.90 1.99 14.40
N LEU A 139 4.68 1.81 14.90
CA LEU A 139 4.24 2.35 16.18
C LEU A 139 5.09 1.81 17.34
N ARG A 140 5.35 0.50 17.36
CA ARG A 140 6.17 -0.14 18.40
C ARG A 140 7.60 0.38 18.38
N ASN A 141 8.20 0.51 17.20
CA ASN A 141 9.57 1.02 17.09
C ASN A 141 9.70 2.48 17.50
N ILE A 142 8.72 3.33 17.19
CA ILE A 142 8.74 4.72 17.66
C ILE A 142 8.61 4.82 19.17
N ARG A 143 7.76 3.99 19.79
CA ARG A 143 7.50 4.07 21.23
C ARG A 143 8.54 3.35 22.10
N GLN A 144 9.12 2.26 21.61
CA GLN A 144 9.91 1.32 22.41
C GLN A 144 11.32 1.12 21.87
N GLY A 145 11.65 1.73 20.73
CA GLY A 145 12.89 1.45 20.00
C GLY A 145 12.82 0.16 19.19
N LEU A 146 13.90 -0.10 18.44
CA LEU A 146 14.04 -1.28 17.61
C LEU A 146 14.40 -2.49 18.48
N THR A 147 13.60 -3.56 18.39
CA THR A 147 13.81 -4.82 19.14
C THR A 147 13.54 -6.02 18.24
N ASP A 148 14.13 -7.17 18.56
CA ASP A 148 13.94 -8.40 17.78
C ASP A 148 12.48 -8.82 17.70
N ALA A 149 11.71 -8.65 18.78
CA ALA A 149 10.28 -8.95 18.82
C ALA A 149 9.46 -8.09 17.86
N ASN A 150 9.89 -6.85 17.56
CA ASN A 150 9.20 -6.00 16.61
C ASN A 150 9.37 -6.53 15.18
N PHE A 151 10.48 -7.18 14.83
CA PHE A 151 10.68 -7.71 13.48
C PHE A 151 9.67 -8.80 13.08
N ASP A 152 9.06 -9.49 14.04
CA ASP A 152 7.96 -10.42 13.75
C ASP A 152 6.73 -9.71 13.16
N LEU A 153 6.49 -8.46 13.55
CA LEU A 153 5.41 -7.64 12.98
C LEU A 153 5.70 -7.27 11.52
N LEU A 154 6.96 -6.92 11.21
CA LEU A 154 7.38 -6.65 9.83
C LEU A 154 7.31 -7.93 8.97
N ARG A 155 7.76 -9.07 9.52
CA ARG A 155 7.67 -10.39 8.87
C ARG A 155 6.21 -10.75 8.57
N MET A 156 5.29 -10.42 9.48
CA MET A 156 3.85 -10.61 9.27
C MET A 156 3.33 -9.76 8.10
N SER A 157 3.72 -8.50 8.00
CA SER A 157 3.37 -7.62 6.86
C SER A 157 3.85 -8.22 5.53
N TYR A 158 5.10 -8.69 5.48
CA TYR A 158 5.64 -9.35 4.28
C TYR A 158 4.91 -10.64 3.92
N ARG A 159 4.60 -11.48 4.91
CA ARG A 159 3.93 -12.76 4.71
C ARG A 159 2.52 -12.60 4.15
N LEU A 160 1.77 -11.63 4.65
CA LEU A 160 0.36 -11.44 4.29
C LEU A 160 0.17 -10.59 3.02
N GLY A 161 1.14 -9.73 2.67
CA GLY A 161 1.04 -8.82 1.53
C GLY A 161 2.36 -8.67 0.76
N PRO A 162 2.93 -9.74 0.20
CA PRO A 162 4.23 -9.68 -0.48
C PRO A 162 4.23 -8.89 -1.81
N ASN A 163 3.05 -8.68 -2.40
CA ASN A 163 2.85 -8.07 -3.73
C ASN A 163 1.92 -6.84 -3.71
N GLU A 164 1.66 -6.27 -2.54
CA GLU A 164 0.77 -5.11 -2.38
C GLU A 164 1.50 -3.81 -2.72
N GLY A 165 1.55 -3.44 -4.01
CA GLY A 165 2.36 -2.32 -4.51
C GLY A 165 2.17 -0.99 -3.75
N TRP A 166 0.96 -0.71 -3.26
CA TRP A 166 0.65 0.48 -2.47
C TRP A 166 1.26 0.47 -1.06
N ILE A 167 1.58 -0.70 -0.49
CA ILE A 167 2.30 -0.84 0.79
C ILE A 167 3.80 -0.79 0.56
N VAL A 168 4.26 -1.38 -0.54
CA VAL A 168 5.69 -1.64 -0.81
C VAL A 168 6.53 -0.39 -0.62
N VAL A 169 6.10 0.77 -1.13
CA VAL A 169 6.89 2.01 -1.00
C VAL A 169 7.17 2.37 0.47
N LYS A 170 6.13 2.42 1.32
CA LYS A 170 6.31 2.74 2.74
C LYS A 170 7.09 1.64 3.47
N ARG A 171 6.79 0.38 3.18
CA ARG A 171 7.45 -0.78 3.81
C ARG A 171 8.93 -0.84 3.48
N SER A 172 9.28 -0.80 2.19
CA SER A 172 10.66 -0.83 1.72
C SER A 172 11.43 0.38 2.23
N ALA A 173 10.85 1.59 2.22
CA ALA A 173 11.54 2.77 2.73
C ALA A 173 11.92 2.62 4.20
N MET A 174 10.98 2.13 5.02
CA MET A 174 11.20 1.88 6.44
C MET A 174 12.22 0.76 6.68
N ALA A 175 12.09 -0.36 5.99
CA ALA A 175 13.00 -1.49 6.14
C ALA A 175 14.42 -1.15 5.68
N LEU A 176 14.57 -0.40 4.58
CA LEU A 176 15.86 0.08 4.09
C LEU A 176 16.52 1.07 5.06
N ALA A 177 15.75 1.93 5.72
CA ALA A 177 16.27 2.86 6.72
C ALA A 177 16.89 2.15 7.95
N MET A 178 16.57 0.88 8.17
CA MET A 178 17.10 0.05 9.26
C MET A 178 17.76 -1.22 8.76
N PHE A 179 18.22 -1.24 7.50
CA PHE A 179 18.61 -2.47 6.80
C PHE A 179 19.71 -3.27 7.54
N ASP A 180 20.70 -2.58 8.10
CA ASP A 180 21.81 -3.23 8.82
C ASP A 180 21.39 -3.89 10.14
N ALA A 181 20.25 -3.49 10.71
CA ALA A 181 19.68 -4.09 11.91
C ALA A 181 18.68 -5.22 11.59
N LEU A 182 18.33 -5.44 10.31
CA LEU A 182 17.38 -6.48 9.93
C LEU A 182 17.98 -7.87 10.16
N PRO A 183 17.19 -8.82 10.69
CA PRO A 183 17.49 -10.24 10.61
C PRO A 183 17.76 -10.66 9.14
N PRO A 184 18.65 -11.64 8.89
CA PRO A 184 19.04 -12.02 7.54
C PRO A 184 17.86 -12.31 6.61
N ASP A 185 16.84 -13.03 7.10
CA ASP A 185 15.66 -13.39 6.32
C ASP A 185 14.84 -12.16 5.87
N LEU A 186 14.75 -11.13 6.71
CA LEU A 186 14.09 -9.87 6.35
C LEU A 186 14.95 -9.04 5.41
N SER A 187 16.28 -9.02 5.59
CA SER A 187 17.18 -8.32 4.68
C SER A 187 17.10 -8.90 3.25
N ASP A 188 17.06 -10.23 3.12
CA ASP A 188 16.86 -10.93 1.85
C ASP A 188 15.49 -10.61 1.25
N THR A 189 14.46 -10.57 2.09
CA THR A 189 13.09 -10.21 1.68
C THR A 189 13.00 -8.79 1.12
N VAL A 190 13.69 -7.82 1.73
CA VAL A 190 13.75 -6.43 1.26
C VAL A 190 14.47 -6.33 -0.09
N VAL A 191 15.60 -7.02 -0.27
CA VAL A 191 16.31 -7.07 -1.55
C VAL A 191 15.43 -7.69 -2.64
N ALA A 192 14.74 -8.79 -2.32
CA ALA A 192 13.82 -9.44 -3.25
C ALA A 192 12.61 -8.56 -3.59
N GLU A 193 12.08 -7.78 -2.64
CA GLU A 193 11.01 -6.80 -2.87
C GLU A 193 11.46 -5.69 -3.82
N PHE A 194 12.66 -5.14 -3.60
CA PHE A 194 13.25 -4.16 -4.51
C PHE A 194 13.39 -4.72 -5.94
N ALA A 195 13.90 -5.94 -6.08
CA ALA A 195 13.98 -6.61 -7.38
C ALA A 195 12.61 -6.81 -8.04
N ARG A 196 11.56 -7.11 -7.24
CA ARG A 196 10.18 -7.20 -7.75
C ARG A 196 9.67 -5.87 -8.29
N LEU A 197 9.92 -4.74 -7.61
CA LEU A 197 9.52 -3.41 -8.10
C LEU A 197 10.07 -3.15 -9.51
N VAL A 198 11.36 -3.41 -9.72
CA VAL A 198 12.02 -3.24 -11.02
C VAL A 198 11.45 -4.22 -12.06
N LYS A 199 11.22 -5.47 -11.65
CA LYS A 199 10.61 -6.49 -12.52
C LYS A 199 9.19 -6.13 -12.96
N THR A 200 8.40 -5.47 -12.11
CA THR A 200 7.02 -5.05 -12.39
C THR A 200 6.92 -3.62 -12.91
N GLU A 201 8.04 -3.04 -13.36
CA GLU A 201 8.09 -1.71 -14.00
C GLU A 201 7.66 -0.55 -13.09
N LEU A 202 7.70 -0.73 -11.77
CA LEU A 202 7.50 0.33 -10.77
C LEU A 202 8.80 1.12 -10.57
N TYR A 203 9.27 1.73 -11.66
CA TYR A 203 10.59 2.36 -11.72
C TYR A 203 10.67 3.60 -10.84
N THR A 204 9.62 4.42 -10.78
CA THR A 204 9.60 5.64 -9.96
C THR A 204 9.83 5.31 -8.49
N GLU A 205 9.11 4.31 -7.99
CA GLU A 205 9.21 3.83 -6.61
C GLU A 205 10.58 3.20 -6.34
N ALA A 206 11.09 2.37 -7.26
CA ALA A 206 12.42 1.78 -7.13
C ALA A 206 13.52 2.84 -7.10
N ILE A 207 13.43 3.86 -7.96
CA ILE A 207 14.36 5.00 -8.01
C ILE A 207 14.32 5.77 -6.69
N ASP A 208 13.13 6.09 -6.18
CA ASP A 208 12.96 6.84 -4.93
C ASP A 208 13.53 6.08 -3.73
N LEU A 209 13.32 4.77 -3.67
CA LEU A 209 13.90 3.92 -2.64
C LEU A 209 15.42 3.84 -2.75
N LEU A 210 15.95 3.66 -3.96
CA LEU A 210 17.39 3.49 -4.18
C LEU A 210 18.17 4.80 -3.92
N LYS A 211 17.65 5.96 -4.35
CA LYS A 211 18.31 7.25 -4.13
C LYS A 211 18.17 7.76 -2.69
N GLY A 212 17.14 7.31 -1.98
CA GLY A 212 16.87 7.65 -0.59
C GLY A 212 17.48 6.62 0.37
N PRO A 213 16.66 5.90 1.17
CA PRO A 213 17.16 5.03 2.23
C PRO A 213 17.97 3.83 1.71
N GLY A 214 17.78 3.41 0.46
CA GLY A 214 18.51 2.29 -0.13
C GLY A 214 19.94 2.62 -0.57
N TRP A 215 20.35 3.89 -0.63
CA TRP A 215 21.61 4.28 -1.26
C TRP A 215 22.85 3.69 -0.56
N ALA A 216 22.81 3.64 0.77
CA ALA A 216 23.86 3.04 1.60
C ALA A 216 24.03 1.53 1.31
N HIS A 217 22.97 0.87 0.86
CA HIS A 217 22.92 -0.57 0.57
C HIS A 217 22.81 -0.87 -0.93
N ARG A 218 23.10 0.11 -1.80
CA ARG A 218 22.91 -0.01 -3.26
C ARG A 218 23.57 -1.25 -3.85
N GLU A 219 24.74 -1.66 -3.38
CA GLU A 219 25.41 -2.86 -3.90
C GLU A 219 24.57 -4.12 -3.70
N LYS A 220 23.99 -4.29 -2.51
CA LYS A 220 23.15 -5.44 -2.18
C LYS A 220 21.86 -5.41 -3.00
N LEU A 221 21.26 -4.23 -3.14
CA LEU A 221 20.04 -4.04 -3.95
C LEU A 221 20.30 -4.33 -5.44
N LEU A 222 21.40 -3.83 -5.99
CA LEU A 222 21.80 -4.07 -7.38
C LEU A 222 22.20 -5.53 -7.63
N ALA A 223 22.88 -6.18 -6.68
CA ALA A 223 23.18 -7.60 -6.75
C ALA A 223 21.88 -8.44 -6.79
N GLY A 224 20.85 -8.03 -6.04
CA GLY A 224 19.52 -8.63 -6.08
C GLY A 224 18.80 -8.56 -7.44
N LEU A 225 19.24 -7.67 -8.34
CA LEU A 225 18.67 -7.56 -9.68
C LEU A 225 19.15 -8.65 -10.66
N ALA A 226 20.04 -9.55 -10.24
CA ALA A 226 20.55 -10.63 -11.10
C ALA A 226 19.46 -11.51 -11.71
N THR A 227 18.30 -11.63 -11.05
CA THR A 227 17.14 -12.42 -11.54
C THR A 227 16.11 -11.59 -12.32
N VAL A 228 16.32 -10.28 -12.47
CA VAL A 228 15.41 -9.35 -13.15
C VAL A 228 15.74 -9.32 -14.65
N PRO A 229 14.74 -9.27 -15.56
CA PRO A 229 15.02 -9.16 -16.99
C PRO A 229 15.94 -7.99 -17.31
N LYS A 230 16.99 -8.25 -18.12
CA LYS A 230 18.01 -7.25 -18.46
C LYS A 230 17.42 -5.93 -18.96
N ARG A 231 16.36 -6.00 -19.76
CA ARG A 231 15.61 -4.82 -20.25
C ARG A 231 15.18 -3.89 -19.11
N ASN A 232 14.64 -4.44 -18.02
CA ASN A 232 14.13 -3.64 -16.90
C ASN A 232 15.29 -3.03 -16.10
N VAL A 233 16.39 -3.77 -15.95
CA VAL A 233 17.62 -3.26 -15.30
C VAL A 233 18.26 -2.14 -16.13
N ASP A 234 18.30 -2.30 -17.46
CA ASP A 234 18.82 -1.27 -18.38
C ASP A 234 17.97 0.01 -18.34
N ILE A 235 16.64 -0.12 -18.24
CA ILE A 235 15.71 1.02 -18.07
C ILE A 235 16.00 1.73 -16.75
N LEU A 236 16.03 1.01 -15.62
CA LEU A 236 16.34 1.58 -14.32
C LEU A 236 17.69 2.32 -14.32
N THR A 237 18.73 1.69 -14.87
CA THR A 237 20.08 2.24 -14.91
C THR A 237 20.16 3.51 -15.75
N ARG A 238 19.52 3.51 -16.92
CA ARG A 238 19.44 4.70 -17.76
C ARG A 238 18.68 5.83 -17.07
N THR A 239 17.50 5.55 -16.51
CA THR A 239 16.71 6.57 -15.82
C THR A 239 17.43 7.14 -14.61
N MET A 240 18.15 6.32 -13.84
CA MET A 240 19.00 6.79 -12.74
C MET A 240 20.14 7.70 -13.26
N ALA A 241 20.81 7.32 -14.35
CA ALA A 241 21.85 8.14 -14.97
C ALA A 241 21.31 9.49 -15.47
N ASP A 242 20.13 9.51 -16.07
CA ASP A 242 19.46 10.72 -16.57
C ASP A 242 19.15 11.72 -15.43
N ILE A 243 18.93 11.23 -14.21
CA ILE A 243 18.72 12.06 -13.00
C ILE A 243 20.01 12.29 -12.19
N GLY A 244 21.18 11.96 -12.75
CA GLY A 244 22.49 12.24 -12.17
C GLY A 244 23.01 11.19 -11.18
N TYR A 245 22.37 10.03 -11.09
CA TYR A 245 22.82 8.92 -10.24
C TYR A 245 23.49 7.84 -11.08
N ASP A 246 24.78 7.66 -10.85
CA ASP A 246 25.55 6.64 -11.54
C ASP A 246 25.58 5.32 -10.75
N LEU A 247 24.94 4.29 -11.29
CA LEU A 247 24.93 2.94 -10.71
C LEU A 247 26.14 2.11 -11.14
N ASP A 248 26.70 2.41 -12.31
CA ASP A 248 27.91 1.77 -12.80
C ASP A 248 29.07 2.47 -12.10
N ARG A 249 29.56 1.86 -11.02
CA ARG A 249 30.73 2.29 -10.23
C ARG A 249 32.01 2.61 -11.02
N ARG A 250 32.00 2.48 -12.35
CA ARG A 250 33.06 3.00 -13.20
C ARG A 250 33.20 4.49 -12.94
N SER A 251 34.32 4.84 -12.34
CA SER A 251 34.69 6.24 -12.15
C SER A 251 34.55 7.00 -13.48
N PRO A 252 34.27 8.31 -13.46
CA PRO A 252 34.32 9.13 -14.67
C PRO A 252 35.65 9.02 -15.45
N ALA A 253 36.71 8.52 -14.81
CA ALA A 253 37.98 8.19 -15.45
C ALA A 253 37.93 6.85 -16.22
N GLU A 254 37.33 5.80 -15.69
CA GLU A 254 37.15 4.51 -16.40
C GLU A 254 36.21 4.64 -17.61
N ARG A 255 35.16 5.46 -17.52
CA ARG A 255 34.30 5.77 -18.68
C ARG A 255 35.08 6.46 -19.79
N ARG A 256 35.86 7.48 -19.45
CA ARG A 256 36.72 8.19 -20.40
C ARG A 256 37.81 7.30 -21.00
N ASN A 257 38.27 6.28 -20.28
CA ASN A 257 39.26 5.34 -20.80
C ASN A 257 38.64 4.30 -21.76
N LEU A 258 37.38 3.90 -21.54
CA LEU A 258 36.63 3.06 -22.48
C LEU A 258 36.20 3.84 -23.74
N GLU A 259 35.83 5.11 -23.60
CA GLU A 259 35.56 5.99 -24.75
C GLU A 259 36.84 6.38 -25.52
N ARG A 260 38.01 6.24 -24.89
CA ARG A 260 39.33 6.45 -25.52
C ARG A 260 39.98 5.18 -26.04
N GLU A 261 39.42 4.00 -25.79
CA GLU A 261 39.95 2.79 -26.39
C GLU A 261 39.71 2.92 -27.91
N PRO A 262 40.76 3.19 -28.71
CA PRO A 262 40.57 3.46 -30.12
C PRO A 262 40.11 2.15 -30.76
N ASP A 263 39.26 2.25 -31.77
CA ASP A 263 38.85 1.15 -32.65
C ASP A 263 40.08 0.62 -33.43
N PHE A 264 41.01 -0.01 -32.72
CA PHE A 264 42.28 -0.52 -33.24
C PHE A 264 42.12 -1.90 -33.88
N GLY A 265 40.88 -2.41 -33.99
CA GLY A 265 40.62 -3.79 -34.39
C GLY A 265 40.04 -3.99 -35.79
N ARG A 266 39.59 -2.94 -36.50
CA ARG A 266 38.92 -3.12 -37.80
C ARG A 266 39.75 -2.79 -39.04
N ASP A 267 40.79 -1.97 -38.93
CA ASP A 267 41.60 -1.59 -40.10
C ASP A 267 42.88 -2.42 -40.30
N GLU A 268 43.30 -3.23 -39.32
CA GLU A 268 44.56 -3.99 -39.44
C GLU A 268 44.41 -5.35 -40.17
N LEU A 269 43.17 -5.87 -40.30
CA LEU A 269 42.88 -7.06 -41.10
C LEU A 269 42.76 -6.78 -42.62
N ALA A 270 42.78 -5.51 -43.05
CA ALA A 270 42.76 -5.13 -44.46
C ALA A 270 44.16 -4.97 -45.08
N ARG A 271 45.25 -5.17 -44.31
CA ARG A 271 46.65 -5.01 -44.79
C ARG A 271 47.50 -6.28 -44.72
N MET A 272 46.91 -7.47 -44.73
CA MET A 272 47.71 -8.67 -45.00
C MET A 272 47.89 -8.86 -46.51
N PRO A 273 49.13 -8.77 -47.04
CA PRO A 273 49.39 -9.02 -48.44
C PRO A 273 49.18 -10.52 -48.76
N SER A 274 48.29 -10.77 -49.71
CA SER A 274 48.13 -12.06 -50.37
C SER A 274 49.38 -12.34 -51.22
N GLY A 275 50.26 -13.24 -50.78
CA GLY A 275 51.24 -13.84 -51.67
C GLY A 275 52.49 -14.39 -51.02
N ALA A 276 52.50 -15.69 -50.75
CA ALA A 276 53.73 -16.50 -50.79
C ALA A 276 53.37 -17.99 -50.95
N VAL A 277 52.84 -18.35 -52.12
CA VAL A 277 52.88 -19.74 -52.61
C VAL A 277 54.23 -19.92 -53.29
N ALA A 278 55.14 -20.63 -52.64
CA ALA A 278 56.37 -21.13 -53.25
C ALA A 278 56.23 -22.65 -53.50
N ARG A 279 56.33 -23.02 -54.78
CA ARG A 279 56.71 -24.34 -55.31
C ARG A 279 58.13 -24.17 -55.90
N PRO A 280 58.98 -25.21 -56.04
CA PRO A 280 58.65 -26.61 -56.37
C PRO A 280 58.82 -27.60 -55.23
#